data_AF-A0A3M7CH25-F1
#
_entry.id   AF-A0A3M7CH25-F1
#
_cell.length_a   1.000
_cell.length_b   1.000
_cell.length_c   1.000
_cell.angle_alpha   90.00
_cell.angle_beta   90.00
_cell.angle_gamma   90.00
#
_symmetry.space_group_name_H-M   'P 1'
#
loop_
_entity.id
_entity.type
_entity.pdbx_description
1 polymer ?
#
loop_
_entity_poly.entity_id
_entity_poly.type
_entity_poly.pdbx_seq_one_letter_code
_entity_poly.pdbx_strand_id
1 'polypeptide(L)'
;MPHHTAHSSSHPRSPPQATTATAIPSSIPDNRLGLSPQDVATLRQHQQLAHAQARSPSGSQASSQGRLLLDPGSLQMLAQHFDRVMQAIAQRLDQLNRATETATQTQYDRAGHAIQMADAEIARFRAILHQIDELETEFDKIKRIR
;
A
#
# COMPACT_ATOMS: atom_id res chain seq x y z
N MET A 1 -3.00 -9.81 -83.07
CA MET A 1 -1.68 -9.89 -83.76
C MET A 1 -1.34 -8.49 -84.26
N PRO A 2 -0.11 -7.98 -84.10
CA PRO A 2 0.37 -7.39 -82.85
C PRO A 2 1.18 -6.06 -83.01
N HIS A 3 1.64 -5.53 -81.86
CA HIS A 3 2.75 -4.59 -81.58
C HIS A 3 2.54 -3.08 -81.80
N HIS A 4 2.69 -2.30 -80.71
CA HIS A 4 3.91 -1.51 -80.45
C HIS A 4 4.04 -1.16 -78.96
N THR A 5 5.24 -1.39 -78.43
CA THR A 5 5.69 -1.16 -77.05
C THR A 5 6.34 0.22 -76.94
N ALA A 6 6.10 0.96 -75.86
CA ALA A 6 7.06 1.96 -75.36
C ALA A 6 6.91 2.13 -73.84
N HIS A 7 7.96 1.77 -73.13
CA HIS A 7 8.17 2.00 -71.69
C HIS A 7 8.35 3.50 -71.41
N SER A 8 7.81 3.98 -70.29
CA SER A 8 8.31 5.18 -69.62
C SER A 8 8.34 4.93 -68.12
N SER A 9 9.57 4.71 -67.65
CA SER A 9 9.99 4.59 -66.27
C SER A 9 9.99 5.96 -65.59
N SER A 10 9.35 6.09 -64.44
CA SER A 10 9.65 7.17 -63.49
C SER A 10 9.62 6.64 -62.05
N HIS A 11 10.71 6.96 -61.36
CA HIS A 11 11.15 6.47 -60.06
C HIS A 11 10.36 7.09 -58.88
N PRO A 12 10.47 6.49 -57.68
CA PRO A 12 9.56 6.74 -56.54
C PRO A 12 9.83 8.07 -55.84
N ARG A 13 8.75 8.79 -55.51
CA ARG A 13 8.78 9.99 -54.68
C ARG A 13 8.86 9.60 -53.20
N SER A 14 10.03 9.75 -52.59
CA SER A 14 10.24 9.63 -51.14
C SER A 14 9.38 10.67 -50.38
N PRO A 15 8.67 10.30 -49.30
CA PRO A 15 8.19 11.27 -48.32
C PRO A 15 9.35 11.70 -47.38
N PRO A 16 9.29 12.92 -46.83
CA PRO A 16 10.37 13.49 -46.03
C PRO A 16 10.51 12.77 -44.69
N GLN A 17 11.77 12.59 -44.30
CA GLN A 17 12.24 12.04 -43.04
C GLN A 17 11.70 12.88 -41.88
N ALA A 18 10.75 12.34 -41.13
CA ALA A 18 10.33 12.92 -39.87
C ALA A 18 11.50 12.86 -38.88
N THR A 19 11.98 14.03 -38.50
CA THR A 19 12.95 14.24 -37.42
C THR A 19 12.57 13.42 -36.20
N THR A 20 13.51 12.63 -35.69
CA THR A 20 13.44 11.94 -34.41
C THR A 20 13.34 12.96 -33.28
N ALA A 21 12.13 13.45 -33.02
CA ALA A 21 11.79 14.01 -31.73
C ALA A 21 11.78 12.84 -30.74
N THR A 22 12.66 12.89 -29.74
CA THR A 22 12.67 11.98 -28.60
C THR A 22 11.34 12.13 -27.87
N ALA A 23 10.32 11.39 -28.33
CA ALA A 23 8.99 11.41 -27.76
C ALA A 23 9.07 10.81 -26.36
N ILE A 24 9.02 11.67 -25.35
CA ILE A 24 8.78 11.25 -23.96
C ILE A 24 7.48 10.43 -24.01
N PRO A 25 7.48 9.15 -23.59
CA PRO A 25 6.30 8.31 -23.70
C PRO A 25 5.17 8.96 -22.90
N SER A 26 4.15 9.45 -23.60
CA SER A 26 3.06 10.30 -23.06
C SER A 26 2.04 9.51 -22.23
N SER A 27 2.49 8.46 -21.52
CA SER A 27 1.62 7.32 -21.27
C SER A 27 2.15 6.34 -20.22
N ILE A 28 1.47 6.31 -19.07
CA ILE A 28 1.82 5.54 -17.87
C ILE A 28 0.71 4.48 -17.62
N PRO A 29 1.04 3.26 -17.17
CA PRO A 29 0.04 2.23 -16.90
C PRO A 29 -0.68 2.39 -15.57
N ASP A 30 -2.01 2.22 -15.60
CA ASP A 30 -2.96 2.38 -14.47
C ASP A 30 -2.50 1.68 -13.18
N ASN A 31 -1.93 0.48 -13.28
CA ASN A 31 -1.43 -0.30 -12.14
C ASN A 31 -0.20 0.29 -11.45
N ARG A 32 0.46 1.29 -12.05
CA ARG A 32 1.61 1.99 -11.45
C ARG A 32 1.23 3.26 -10.70
N LEU A 33 -0.04 3.67 -10.73
CA LEU A 33 -0.51 4.88 -10.06
C LEU A 33 -0.96 4.66 -8.61
N GLY A 34 -0.90 3.43 -8.08
CA GLY A 34 -1.27 3.15 -6.68
C GLY A 34 -2.73 3.44 -6.34
N LEU A 35 -3.60 3.52 -7.37
CA LEU A 35 -5.01 3.86 -7.23
C LEU A 35 -5.80 2.73 -6.56
N SER A 36 -6.83 3.09 -5.80
CA SER A 36 -7.79 2.11 -5.29
C SER A 36 -8.56 1.47 -6.46
N PRO A 37 -9.05 0.22 -6.33
CA PRO A 37 -9.79 -0.45 -7.41
C PRO A 37 -11.03 0.33 -7.88
N GLN A 38 -11.65 1.10 -6.98
CA GLN A 38 -12.81 1.93 -7.28
C GLN A 38 -12.40 3.16 -8.12
N ASP A 39 -11.29 3.81 -7.78
CA ASP A 39 -10.78 4.96 -8.53
C ASP A 39 -10.33 4.58 -9.94
N VAL A 40 -9.75 3.38 -10.12
CA VAL A 40 -9.41 2.85 -11.45
C VAL A 40 -10.66 2.66 -12.30
N ALA A 41 -11.76 2.17 -11.70
CA ALA A 41 -13.02 1.99 -12.40
C ALA A 41 -13.63 3.34 -12.82
N THR A 42 -13.61 4.34 -11.94
CA THR A 42 -14.09 5.70 -12.22
C THR A 42 -13.24 6.38 -13.30
N LEU A 43 -11.92 6.21 -13.28
CA LEU A 43 -11.00 6.74 -14.30
C LEU A 43 -11.28 6.10 -15.67
N ARG A 44 -11.47 4.78 -15.71
CA ARG A 44 -11.81 4.05 -16.94
C ARG A 44 -13.15 4.50 -17.51
N GLN A 45 -14.14 4.74 -16.66
CA GLN A 45 -15.46 5.24 -17.06
C GLN A 45 -15.40 6.65 -17.66
N HIS A 46 -14.63 7.57 -17.04
CA HIS A 46 -14.47 8.92 -17.56
C HIS A 46 -13.68 8.96 -18.86
N GLN A 47 -12.66 8.10 -19.03
CA GLN A 47 -11.98 7.97 -20.32
C GLN A 47 -12.93 7.50 -21.42
N GLN A 48 -13.79 6.51 -21.14
CA GLN A 48 -14.79 6.06 -22.12
C GLN A 48 -15.72 7.19 -22.56
N LEU A 49 -16.12 8.07 -21.64
CA LEU A 49 -16.95 9.24 -21.94
C LEU A 49 -16.19 10.32 -22.74
N ALA A 50 -14.94 10.60 -22.38
CA ALA A 50 -14.07 11.52 -23.11
C ALA A 50 -13.77 11.02 -24.54
N HIS A 51 -13.59 9.71 -24.70
CA HIS A 51 -13.43 9.05 -26.01
C HIS A 51 -14.71 9.12 -26.86
N ALA A 52 -15.89 9.07 -26.26
CA ALA A 52 -17.15 9.23 -26.98
C ALA A 52 -17.33 10.64 -27.57
N GLN A 53 -16.77 11.67 -26.90
CA GLN A 53 -16.72 13.05 -27.40
C GLN A 53 -15.59 13.26 -28.42
N ALA A 54 -14.43 12.64 -28.22
CA ALA A 54 -13.29 12.71 -29.14
C ALA A 54 -13.38 11.65 -30.25
N ARG A 55 -14.32 11.83 -31.20
CA ARG A 55 -14.39 11.04 -32.45
C ARG A 55 -13.13 11.28 -33.30
N SER A 56 -12.06 10.57 -33.02
CA SER A 56 -10.84 10.55 -33.85
C SER A 56 -10.21 9.15 -33.80
N PRO A 57 -10.08 8.44 -34.95
CA PRO A 57 -9.72 7.03 -35.00
C PRO A 57 -8.26 6.71 -34.63
N SER A 58 -7.44 7.72 -34.33
CA SER A 58 -6.02 7.54 -33.97
C SER A 58 -5.78 7.31 -32.46
N GLY A 59 -6.78 7.52 -31.59
CA GLY A 59 -6.63 7.41 -30.14
C GLY A 59 -6.95 6.03 -29.55
N SER A 60 -7.62 5.17 -30.32
CA SER A 60 -8.23 3.92 -29.81
C SER A 60 -7.24 2.80 -29.50
N GLN A 61 -6.00 2.88 -29.98
CA GLN A 61 -4.96 1.86 -29.73
C GLN A 61 -4.09 2.14 -28.51
N ALA A 62 -4.17 3.34 -27.91
CA ALA A 62 -3.36 3.70 -26.74
C ALA A 62 -4.05 3.31 -25.41
N SER A 63 -5.38 3.46 -25.34
CA SER A 63 -6.15 3.18 -24.12
C SER A 63 -6.33 1.69 -23.84
N SER A 64 -6.40 0.85 -24.89
CA SER A 64 -6.43 -0.62 -24.76
C SER A 64 -5.11 -1.20 -24.24
N GLN A 65 -4.01 -0.46 -24.37
CA GLN A 65 -2.67 -0.87 -23.95
C GLN A 65 -2.29 -0.36 -22.55
N GLY A 66 -3.26 0.15 -21.76
CA GLY A 66 -3.00 0.66 -20.41
C GLY A 66 -1.99 1.81 -20.43
N ARG A 67 -2.22 2.80 -21.29
CA ARG A 67 -1.28 3.87 -21.56
C ARG A 67 -2.03 5.21 -21.39
N LEU A 68 -1.84 5.87 -20.24
CA LEU A 68 -2.48 7.14 -19.86
C LEU A 68 -1.96 8.35 -20.64
N LEU A 69 -2.64 8.75 -21.71
CA LEU A 69 -2.40 10.06 -22.36
C LEU A 69 -2.47 11.20 -21.32
N LEU A 70 -1.35 11.92 -21.16
CA LEU A 70 -1.20 13.08 -20.25
C LEU A 70 -2.00 14.29 -20.77
N ASP A 71 -3.32 14.22 -20.70
CA ASP A 71 -4.25 15.33 -20.98
C ASP A 71 -4.40 16.21 -19.71
N PRO A 72 -4.60 17.55 -19.80
CA PRO A 72 -4.74 18.42 -18.63
C PRO A 72 -5.80 17.96 -17.61
N GLY A 73 -6.86 17.27 -18.04
CA GLY A 73 -7.83 16.67 -17.11
C GLY A 73 -7.26 15.52 -16.28
N SER A 74 -6.36 14.71 -16.85
CA SER A 74 -5.69 13.61 -16.13
C SER A 74 -4.75 14.11 -15.03
N LEU A 75 -4.09 15.26 -15.24
CA LEU A 75 -3.25 15.91 -14.21
C LEU A 75 -4.08 16.47 -13.06
N GLN A 76 -5.25 17.04 -13.35
CA GLN A 76 -6.17 17.50 -12.30
C GLN A 76 -6.71 16.34 -11.45
N MET A 77 -7.04 15.21 -12.09
CA MET A 77 -7.44 13.99 -11.37
C MET A 77 -6.32 13.43 -10.50
N LEU A 78 -5.08 13.45 -10.99
CA LEU A 78 -3.91 13.04 -10.23
C LEU A 78 -3.68 13.96 -9.01
N ALA A 79 -3.84 15.28 -9.17
CA ALA A 79 -3.74 16.24 -8.07
C ALA A 79 -4.79 15.96 -6.98
N GLN A 80 -6.06 15.76 -7.37
CA GLN A 80 -7.12 15.40 -6.41
C GLN A 80 -6.87 14.06 -5.73
N HIS A 81 -6.28 13.10 -6.44
CA HIS A 81 -5.91 11.82 -5.85
C HIS A 81 -4.80 11.99 -4.81
N PHE A 82 -3.75 12.76 -5.13
CA PHE A 82 -2.70 13.08 -4.16
C PHE A 82 -3.25 13.77 -2.92
N ASP A 83 -4.19 14.70 -3.06
CA ASP A 83 -4.85 15.35 -1.92
C ASP A 83 -5.59 14.34 -1.04
N ARG A 84 -6.36 13.42 -1.65
CA ARG A 84 -7.07 12.36 -0.91
C ARG A 84 -6.10 11.40 -0.22
N VAL A 85 -5.02 11.01 -0.88
CA VAL A 85 -3.99 10.12 -0.30
C VAL A 85 -3.30 10.81 0.89
N MET A 86 -2.94 12.08 0.75
CA MET A 86 -2.35 12.85 1.85
C MET A 86 -3.29 12.96 3.04
N GLN A 87 -4.59 13.21 2.80
CA GLN A 87 -5.61 13.21 3.85
C GLN A 87 -5.75 11.84 4.52
N ALA A 88 -5.78 10.76 3.75
CA ALA A 88 -5.86 9.40 4.27
C ALA A 88 -4.61 9.01 5.09
N ILE A 89 -3.42 9.40 4.63
CA ILE A 89 -2.16 9.19 5.37
C ILE A 89 -2.20 9.96 6.69
N ALA A 90 -2.62 11.22 6.69
CA ALA A 90 -2.73 12.02 7.92
C ALA A 90 -3.69 11.38 8.93
N GLN A 91 -4.87 10.93 8.47
CA GLN A 91 -5.83 10.21 9.32
C GLN A 91 -5.25 8.91 9.87
N ARG A 92 -4.54 8.14 9.04
CA ARG A 92 -3.94 6.86 9.47
C ARG A 92 -2.80 7.06 10.46
N LEU A 93 -2.01 8.12 10.32
CA LEU A 93 -0.97 8.48 11.29
C LEU A 93 -1.56 8.86 12.65
N ASP A 94 -2.64 9.63 12.67
CA ASP A 94 -3.34 9.97 13.91
C ASP A 94 -3.93 8.71 14.59
N GLN A 95 -4.55 7.83 13.83
CA GLN A 95 -5.03 6.54 14.34
C GLN A 95 -3.90 5.67 14.89
N LEU A 96 -2.77 5.58 14.18
CA LEU A 96 -1.62 4.80 14.61
C LEU A 96 -1.04 5.35 15.92
N ASN A 97 -0.90 6.67 16.04
CA ASN A 97 -0.43 7.30 17.28
C ASN A 97 -1.31 6.94 18.47
N ARG A 98 -2.64 7.08 18.34
CA ARG A 98 -3.59 6.72 19.40
C ARG A 98 -3.53 5.23 19.75
N ALA A 99 -3.42 4.38 18.73
CA ALA A 99 -3.28 2.94 18.93
C ALA A 99 -1.99 2.58 19.67
N THR A 100 -0.86 3.22 19.32
CA THR A 100 0.41 3.04 20.00
C THR A 100 0.34 3.51 21.45
N GLU A 101 -0.21 4.70 21.71
CA GLU A 101 -0.39 5.21 23.07
C GLU A 101 -1.23 4.26 23.94
N THR A 102 -2.36 3.79 23.40
CA THR A 102 -3.24 2.83 24.08
C THR A 102 -2.53 1.50 24.35
N ALA A 103 -1.76 1.00 23.37
CA ALA A 103 -1.02 -0.24 23.51
C ALA A 103 0.08 -0.12 24.57
N THR A 104 0.82 1.00 24.59
CA THR A 104 1.84 1.27 25.61
C THR A 104 1.22 1.35 27.00
N GLN A 105 0.09 2.04 27.16
CA GLN A 105 -0.61 2.11 28.44
C GLN A 105 -1.07 0.73 28.92
N THR A 106 -1.73 -0.03 28.04
CA THR A 106 -2.21 -1.38 28.34
C THR A 106 -1.06 -2.32 28.72
N GLN A 107 0.07 -2.21 28.02
CA GLN A 107 1.26 -3.00 28.31
C GLN A 107 1.86 -2.63 29.67
N TYR A 108 1.93 -1.33 29.99
CA TYR A 108 2.39 -0.85 31.29
C TYR A 108 1.51 -1.36 32.43
N ASP A 109 0.19 -1.26 32.27
CA ASP A 109 -0.77 -1.74 33.25
C ASP A 109 -0.62 -3.26 33.45
N ARG A 110 -0.57 -4.04 32.35
CA ARG A 110 -0.39 -5.49 32.43
C ARG A 110 0.90 -5.89 33.13
N ALA A 111 2.00 -5.20 32.83
CA ALA A 111 3.29 -5.45 33.48
C ALA A 111 3.21 -5.13 34.98
N GLY A 112 2.57 -4.03 35.36
CA GLY A 112 2.35 -3.66 36.76
C GLY A 112 1.57 -4.73 37.53
N HIS A 113 0.45 -5.21 36.98
CA HIS A 113 -0.34 -6.28 37.60
C HIS A 113 0.46 -7.59 37.73
N ALA A 114 1.25 -7.95 36.71
CA ALA A 114 2.07 -9.16 36.75
C ALA A 114 3.16 -9.10 37.84
N ILE A 115 3.79 -7.93 38.03
CA ILE A 115 4.78 -7.73 39.11
C ILE A 115 4.10 -7.85 40.48
N GLN A 116 2.95 -7.20 40.68
CA GLN A 116 2.21 -7.29 41.95
C GLN A 116 1.80 -8.73 42.28
N MET A 117 1.34 -9.50 41.27
CA MET A 117 1.03 -10.91 41.44
C MET A 117 2.28 -11.73 41.79
N ALA A 118 3.41 -11.47 41.13
CA ALA A 118 4.66 -12.14 41.43
C ALA A 118 5.13 -11.84 42.85
N ASP A 119 5.04 -10.60 43.31
CA ASP A 119 5.39 -10.21 44.68
C ASP A 119 4.52 -10.93 45.73
N ALA A 120 3.21 -11.03 45.46
CA ALA A 120 2.29 -11.77 46.32
C ALA A 120 2.64 -13.26 46.40
N GLU A 121 2.99 -13.88 45.27
CA GLU A 121 3.38 -15.30 45.25
C GLU A 121 4.75 -15.51 45.91
N ILE A 122 5.71 -14.59 45.75
CA ILE A 122 7.00 -14.63 46.44
C ILE A 122 6.80 -14.55 47.97
N ALA A 123 5.93 -13.65 48.44
CA ALA A 123 5.62 -13.53 49.86
C ALA A 123 4.99 -14.83 50.40
N ARG A 124 4.07 -15.42 49.62
CA ARG A 124 3.46 -16.71 49.94
C ARG A 124 4.48 -17.83 50.02
N PHE A 125 5.39 -17.95 49.04
CA PHE A 125 6.45 -18.95 49.07
C PHE A 125 7.37 -18.79 50.28
N ARG A 126 7.76 -17.55 50.62
CA ARG A 126 8.57 -17.29 51.82
C ARG A 126 7.86 -17.71 53.10
N ALA A 127 6.56 -17.46 53.21
CA ALA A 127 5.77 -17.90 54.35
C ALA A 127 5.70 -19.43 54.46
N ILE A 128 5.54 -20.13 53.32
CA ILE A 128 5.55 -21.59 53.29
C ILE A 128 6.91 -22.15 53.73
N LEU A 129 8.02 -21.59 53.24
CA LEU A 129 9.35 -22.02 53.65
C LEU A 129 9.56 -21.85 55.17
N HIS A 130 9.14 -20.71 55.72
CA HIS A 130 9.20 -20.49 57.17
C HIS A 130 8.37 -21.52 57.96
N GLN A 131 7.15 -21.83 57.49
CA GLN A 131 6.31 -22.86 58.11
C GLN A 131 6.96 -24.26 58.06
N ILE A 132 7.69 -24.58 56.98
CA ILE A 132 8.44 -25.83 56.87
C ILE A 132 9.56 -25.87 57.91
N ASP A 133 10.37 -24.81 58.03
CA ASP A 133 11.46 -24.72 59.01
C ASP A 133 10.94 -24.84 60.46
N GLU A 134 9.78 -24.22 60.76
CA GLU A 134 9.10 -24.37 62.05
C GLU A 134 8.68 -25.81 62.31
N LEU A 135 8.06 -26.48 61.32
CA LEU A 135 7.65 -27.87 61.43
C LEU A 135 8.84 -28.80 61.64
N GLU A 136 9.96 -28.60 60.93
CA GLU A 136 11.19 -29.37 61.13
C GLU A 136 11.70 -29.25 62.57
N THR A 137 11.71 -28.03 63.12
CA THR A 137 12.10 -27.78 64.51
C THR A 137 11.16 -28.49 65.50
N GLU A 138 9.85 -28.47 65.26
CA GLU A 138 8.87 -29.18 66.09
C GLU A 138 9.04 -30.72 66.01
N PHE A 139 9.32 -31.27 64.83
CA PHE A 139 9.59 -32.70 64.66
C PHE A 139 10.86 -33.13 65.40
N ASP A 140 11.92 -32.32 65.36
CA ASP A 140 13.16 -32.60 66.11
C ASP A 140 12.95 -32.60 67.63
N LYS A 141 12.11 -31.69 68.15
CA LYS A 141 11.71 -31.69 69.58
C LYS A 141 11.01 -32.99 69.95
N ILE A 142 10.03 -33.44 69.15
CA ILE A 142 9.28 -34.68 69.40
C ILE A 142 10.22 -35.89 69.38
N LYS A 143 11.15 -35.95 68.42
CA LYS A 143 12.13 -37.03 68.31
C LYS A 143 13.04 -37.12 69.53
N ARG A 144 13.35 -36.00 70.18
CA ARG A 144 14.23 -35.96 71.36
C ARG A 144 13.56 -36.40 72.67
N ILE A 145 12.22 -36.41 72.71
CA ILE A 145 11.44 -36.82 73.89
C ILE A 145 11.15 -38.34 73.89
N ARG A 146 11.24 -38.99 72.72
CA ARG A 146 10.97 -40.41 72.53
C ARG A 146 12.24 -41.25 72.64
#